data_AF-A0A4Q3ULJ5-F1
#
_entry.id   AF-A0A4Q3ULJ5-F1
#
_cell.length_a   1.000
_cell.length_b   1.000
_cell.length_c   1.000
_cell.angle_alpha   90.00
_cell.angle_beta   90.00
_cell.angle_gamma   90.00
#
_symmetry.space_group_name_H-M   'P 1'
#
loop_
_entity.id
_entity.type
_entity.pdbx_description
1 polymer ?
#
loop_
_entity_poly.entity_id
_entity_poly.type
_entity_poly.pdbx_seq_one_letter_code
_entity_poly.pdbx_strand_id
1 'polypeptide(L)'
;MHLIRLTAASILLIAPFRTLAQATTRVENASFSATVTSFDTSAGANGLRFVTATIHVQNKTKAPLTLACDASKIVANDDQGNRYGGAVIRGVGLINGSNVDPKFVLPAGGGGDMHIEMRARLASNVVRGVTFDLSLVLRDVSPLAGGQLKLGAERMVQFAGLRNGFGGGDPIGDRVVDAGPFTAQITRSVTGAAGRWKTLDLTLRLKNTSDKPLILAYESTSSYGIDDQGIRFGYGVAGTHDTSFSGIGLATGRNADPQFTLAPGESKDVRFTVMRPNSREVAGTKLTYYVALQQLEVLPSDQIRTVRQFSLTFPGVALTK
;
A
#
# COMPACT_ATOMS: atom_id res chain seq x y z
N MET A 1 -39.82 55.94 -34.09
CA MET A 1 -38.90 54.87 -34.56
C MET A 1 -37.53 55.14 -33.97
N HIS A 2 -37.22 54.66 -32.77
CA HIS A 2 -36.53 53.38 -32.51
C HIS A 2 -35.22 53.22 -33.31
N LEU A 3 -34.07 53.41 -32.64
CA LEU A 3 -33.19 52.31 -32.28
C LEU A 3 -32.09 52.79 -31.30
N ILE A 4 -32.08 52.20 -30.11
CA ILE A 4 -30.98 52.25 -29.14
C ILE A 4 -29.94 51.23 -29.60
N ARG A 5 -28.69 51.63 -29.84
CA ARG A 5 -27.57 50.69 -30.00
C ARG A 5 -26.95 50.39 -28.63
N LEU A 6 -27.28 49.22 -28.08
CA LEU A 6 -26.50 48.61 -26.99
C LEU A 6 -25.26 47.93 -27.60
N THR A 7 -24.07 48.43 -27.29
CA THR A 7 -22.81 47.70 -27.44
C THR A 7 -22.65 46.74 -26.27
N ALA A 8 -22.76 45.43 -26.53
CA ALA A 8 -22.45 44.39 -25.56
C ALA A 8 -20.94 44.35 -25.31
N ALA A 9 -20.51 44.70 -24.10
CA ALA A 9 -19.18 44.40 -23.62
C ALA A 9 -19.14 42.92 -23.20
N SER A 10 -18.48 42.09 -23.99
CA SER A 10 -18.17 40.71 -23.60
C SER A 10 -17.16 40.72 -22.46
N ILE A 11 -17.63 40.50 -21.23
CA ILE A 11 -16.77 40.18 -20.09
C ILE A 11 -16.28 38.75 -20.31
N LEU A 12 -15.02 38.62 -20.72
CA LEU A 12 -14.32 37.34 -20.72
C LEU A 12 -14.05 36.96 -19.26
N LEU A 13 -14.88 36.08 -18.69
CA LEU A 13 -14.58 35.44 -17.41
C LEU A 13 -13.36 34.51 -17.63
N ILE A 14 -12.17 35.03 -17.35
CA ILE A 14 -10.98 34.18 -17.21
C ILE A 14 -11.20 33.39 -15.92
N ALA A 15 -11.57 32.11 -16.06
CA ALA A 15 -11.53 31.19 -14.93
C ALA A 15 -10.14 31.25 -14.29
N PRO A 16 -10.01 31.36 -12.96
CA PRO A 16 -8.70 31.39 -12.35
C PRO A 16 -7.99 30.08 -12.71
N PHE A 17 -6.88 30.20 -13.43
CA PHE A 17 -5.89 29.13 -13.50
C PHE A 17 -5.60 28.73 -12.06
N ARG A 18 -6.01 27.52 -11.65
CA ARG A 18 -5.51 26.94 -10.42
C ARG A 18 -4.01 26.79 -10.60
N THR A 19 -3.26 27.69 -9.96
CA THR A 19 -1.85 27.48 -9.69
C THR A 19 -1.70 26.06 -9.14
N LEU A 20 -0.80 25.26 -9.71
CA LEU A 20 -0.53 23.91 -9.21
C LEU A 20 -0.09 24.03 -7.75
N ALA A 21 -1.02 23.80 -6.82
CA ALA A 21 -0.70 23.73 -5.41
C ALA A 21 0.32 22.60 -5.21
N GLN A 22 1.34 22.86 -4.39
CA GLN A 22 2.29 21.83 -3.98
C GLN A 22 1.52 20.69 -3.32
N ALA A 23 1.85 19.45 -3.69
CA ALA A 23 1.18 18.28 -3.14
C ALA A 23 1.36 18.23 -1.61
N THR A 24 0.26 18.03 -0.88
CA THR A 24 0.30 17.77 0.55
C THR A 24 0.55 16.28 0.75
N THR A 25 1.81 15.91 0.98
CA THR A 25 2.25 14.51 1.06
C THR A 25 2.51 14.04 2.50
N ARG A 26 2.51 14.98 3.46
CA ARG A 26 2.72 14.72 4.87
C ARG A 26 1.67 15.45 5.70
N VAL A 27 1.09 14.73 6.65
CA VAL A 27 0.16 15.24 7.66
C VAL A 27 0.75 14.91 9.02
N GLU A 28 0.67 15.84 9.96
CA GLU A 28 1.13 15.58 11.32
C GLU A 28 0.18 16.11 12.37
N ASN A 29 0.19 15.45 13.53
CA ASN A 29 -0.45 15.90 14.74
C ASN A 29 0.49 15.67 15.94
N ALA A 30 -0.06 15.78 17.15
CA ALA A 30 0.70 15.60 18.39
C ALA A 30 1.18 14.15 18.61
N SER A 31 0.44 13.15 18.14
CA SER A 31 0.73 11.73 18.39
C SER A 31 1.54 11.06 17.28
N PHE A 32 1.34 11.46 16.01
CA PHE A 32 2.02 10.84 14.87
C PHE A 32 2.20 11.80 13.70
N SER A 33 3.08 11.43 12.76
CA SER A 33 3.07 11.95 11.38
C SER A 33 2.78 10.84 10.38
N ALA A 34 2.02 11.14 9.34
CA ALA A 34 1.70 10.24 8.24
C ALA A 34 2.22 10.85 6.93
N THR A 35 2.97 10.08 6.15
CA THR A 35 3.60 10.53 4.90
C THR A 35 3.26 9.55 3.80
N VAL A 36 2.68 9.99 2.69
CA VAL A 36 2.56 9.14 1.49
C VAL A 36 3.97 8.89 0.98
N THR A 37 4.35 7.62 0.82
CA THR A 37 5.66 7.19 0.32
C THR A 37 5.57 6.55 -1.06
N SER A 38 4.40 6.08 -1.47
CA SER A 38 4.12 5.75 -2.87
C SER A 38 2.67 6.06 -3.23
N PHE A 39 2.44 6.42 -4.50
CA PHE A 39 1.09 6.52 -5.06
C PHE A 39 1.08 6.11 -6.54
N ASP A 40 0.31 5.08 -6.85
CA ASP A 40 0.21 4.51 -8.19
C ASP A 40 -1.25 4.35 -8.60
N THR A 41 -1.48 4.40 -9.90
CA THR A 41 -2.78 4.14 -10.52
C THR A 41 -2.64 2.95 -11.47
N SER A 42 -3.67 2.11 -11.54
CA SER A 42 -3.65 1.01 -12.50
C SER A 42 -5.02 0.66 -13.05
N ALA A 43 -5.03 0.10 -14.26
CA ALA A 43 -6.22 -0.42 -14.90
C ALA A 43 -6.37 -1.93 -14.61
N GLY A 44 -7.57 -2.33 -14.21
CA GLY A 44 -8.01 -3.72 -14.15
C GLY A 44 -9.06 -4.07 -15.21
N ALA A 45 -9.45 -5.33 -15.20
CA ALA A 45 -10.51 -5.86 -16.07
C ALA A 45 -11.87 -5.22 -15.80
N ASN A 46 -12.77 -5.27 -16.79
CA ASN A 46 -14.20 -4.95 -16.65
C ASN A 46 -14.47 -3.54 -16.07
N GLY A 47 -13.71 -2.54 -16.50
CA GLY A 47 -13.90 -1.15 -16.07
C GLY A 47 -13.36 -0.82 -14.67
N LEU A 48 -12.72 -1.78 -13.97
CA LEU A 48 -12.15 -1.53 -12.64
C LEU A 48 -10.87 -0.71 -12.73
N ARG A 49 -10.82 0.39 -11.98
CA ARG A 49 -9.65 1.25 -11.86
C ARG A 49 -9.18 1.23 -10.42
N PHE A 50 -7.88 1.23 -10.23
CA PHE A 50 -7.27 1.19 -8.92
C PHE A 50 -6.43 2.43 -8.67
N VAL A 51 -6.48 2.88 -7.43
CA VAL A 51 -5.54 3.82 -6.84
C VAL A 51 -4.90 3.11 -5.66
N THR A 52 -3.58 3.07 -5.64
CA THR A 52 -2.78 2.40 -4.61
C THR A 52 -1.91 3.44 -3.93
N ALA A 53 -1.88 3.42 -2.60
CA ALA A 53 -1.03 4.29 -1.81
C ALA A 53 -0.33 3.51 -0.69
N THR A 54 0.95 3.80 -0.47
CA THR A 54 1.64 3.44 0.77
C THR A 54 1.83 4.70 1.61
N ILE A 55 1.47 4.61 2.88
CA ILE A 55 1.61 5.69 3.86
C ILE A 55 2.49 5.20 5.00
N HIS A 56 3.62 5.89 5.21
CA HIS A 56 4.46 5.71 6.38
C HIS A 56 3.90 6.48 7.57
N VAL A 57 3.64 5.80 8.68
CA VAL A 57 3.20 6.41 9.94
C VAL A 57 4.31 6.32 10.96
N GLN A 58 4.67 7.46 11.52
CA GLN A 58 5.72 7.62 12.52
C GLN A 58 5.11 8.05 13.86
N ASN A 59 5.33 7.26 14.91
CA ASN A 59 4.92 7.61 16.27
C ASN A 59 5.80 8.75 16.80
N LYS A 60 5.18 9.83 17.26
CA LYS A 60 5.84 11.02 17.85
C LYS A 60 5.79 11.02 19.37
N THR A 61 5.10 10.06 19.98
CA THR A 61 4.98 9.94 21.43
C THR A 61 6.15 9.17 22.04
N LYS A 62 6.29 9.27 23.36
CA LYS A 62 7.29 8.53 24.16
C LYS A 62 6.79 7.15 24.61
N ALA A 63 5.62 6.73 24.16
CA ALA A 63 5.00 5.45 24.51
C ALA A 63 4.59 4.69 23.24
N PRO A 64 4.33 3.37 23.31
CA PRO A 64 3.73 2.65 22.21
C PRO A 64 2.39 3.27 21.79
N LEU A 65 2.14 3.35 20.49
CA LEU A 65 0.93 3.90 19.91
C LEU A 65 0.26 2.84 19.03
N THR A 66 -0.96 2.45 19.37
CA THR A 66 -1.77 1.56 18.54
C THR A 66 -2.76 2.37 17.73
N LEU A 67 -2.76 2.21 16.41
CA LEU A 67 -3.71 2.89 15.52
C LEU A 67 -4.53 1.86 14.73
N ALA A 68 -5.76 2.21 14.43
CA ALA A 68 -6.60 1.46 13.50
C ALA A 68 -7.39 2.41 12.59
N CYS A 69 -7.80 1.91 11.44
CA CYS A 69 -8.60 2.64 10.46
C CYS A 69 -9.91 1.92 10.15
N ASP A 70 -10.93 2.69 9.79
CA ASP A 70 -12.15 2.18 9.20
C ASP A 70 -12.01 2.21 7.67
N ALA A 71 -12.00 1.04 7.04
CA ALA A 71 -11.81 0.92 5.60
C ALA A 71 -12.93 1.58 4.78
N SER A 72 -14.14 1.73 5.35
CA SER A 72 -15.27 2.39 4.70
C SER A 72 -15.09 3.90 4.60
N LYS A 73 -14.24 4.48 5.45
CA LYS A 73 -13.92 5.92 5.50
C LYS A 73 -12.72 6.32 4.66
N ILE A 74 -12.11 5.37 3.93
CA ILE A 74 -11.00 5.65 3.04
C ILE A 74 -11.52 5.92 1.64
N VAL A 75 -11.12 7.07 1.09
CA VAL A 75 -11.54 7.54 -0.23
C VAL A 75 -10.42 8.30 -0.91
N ALA A 76 -10.30 8.11 -2.22
CA ALA A 76 -9.58 9.03 -3.08
C ALA A 76 -10.53 9.66 -4.10
N ASN A 77 -10.35 10.93 -4.41
CA ASN A 77 -11.04 11.60 -5.50
C ASN A 77 -10.02 12.11 -6.50
N ASP A 78 -10.34 12.00 -7.78
CA ASP A 78 -9.51 12.59 -8.83
C ASP A 78 -10.02 13.98 -9.27
N ASP A 79 -9.21 14.69 -10.05
CA ASP A 79 -9.53 16.02 -10.60
C ASP A 79 -10.66 16.01 -11.64
N GLN A 80 -11.15 14.84 -12.00
CA GLN A 80 -12.30 14.64 -12.89
C GLN A 80 -13.58 14.32 -12.09
N GLY A 81 -13.52 14.34 -10.75
CA GLY A 81 -14.64 14.07 -9.86
C GLY A 81 -14.96 12.58 -9.68
N ASN A 82 -14.09 11.67 -10.14
CA ASN A 82 -14.27 10.24 -9.90
C ASN A 82 -13.87 9.88 -8.48
N ARG A 83 -14.73 9.08 -7.82
CA ARG A 83 -14.51 8.60 -6.46
C ARG A 83 -14.02 7.15 -6.45
N TYR A 84 -12.92 6.92 -5.74
CA TYR A 84 -12.32 5.62 -5.49
C TYR A 84 -12.54 5.25 -4.02
N GLY A 85 -13.10 4.06 -3.76
CA GLY A 85 -13.39 3.58 -2.41
C GLY A 85 -13.35 2.06 -2.31
N GLY A 86 -13.96 1.50 -1.27
CA GLY A 86 -13.94 0.07 -1.02
C GLY A 86 -12.52 -0.44 -0.81
N ALA A 87 -11.78 0.24 0.08
CA ALA A 87 -10.36 0.04 0.28
C ALA A 87 -10.05 -1.37 0.78
N VAL A 88 -9.05 -2.00 0.16
CA VAL A 88 -8.34 -3.15 0.71
C VAL A 88 -7.09 -2.62 1.39
N ILE A 89 -6.89 -2.98 2.66
CA ILE A 89 -5.86 -2.39 3.50
C ILE A 89 -4.97 -3.49 4.07
N ARG A 90 -3.67 -3.23 4.07
CA ARG A 90 -2.64 -4.06 4.69
C ARG A 90 -1.73 -3.21 5.55
N GLY A 91 -1.09 -3.83 6.54
CA GLY A 91 -0.12 -3.17 7.39
C GLY A 91 -0.71 -2.28 8.48
N VAL A 92 -2.04 -2.21 8.64
CA VAL A 92 -2.70 -1.49 9.75
C VAL A 92 -3.88 -2.28 10.32
N GLY A 93 -4.26 -1.98 11.56
CA GLY A 93 -5.45 -2.50 12.21
C GLY A 93 -6.75 -2.00 11.58
N LEU A 94 -7.76 -2.86 11.50
CA LEU A 94 -9.08 -2.54 10.94
C LEU A 94 -10.13 -2.34 12.03
N ILE A 95 -11.01 -1.36 11.82
CA ILE A 95 -12.21 -1.12 12.60
C ILE A 95 -13.41 -1.62 11.79
N ASN A 96 -14.16 -2.57 12.35
CA ASN A 96 -15.39 -3.13 11.78
C ASN A 96 -16.50 -3.05 12.82
N GLY A 97 -17.29 -1.96 12.76
CA GLY A 97 -18.33 -1.69 13.77
C GLY A 97 -17.71 -1.51 15.15
N SER A 98 -18.06 -2.37 16.10
CA SER A 98 -17.52 -2.38 17.46
C SER A 98 -16.21 -3.17 17.60
N ASN A 99 -15.82 -3.94 16.57
CA ASN A 99 -14.61 -4.77 16.61
C ASN A 99 -13.42 -4.00 16.05
N VAL A 100 -12.26 -4.15 16.70
CA VAL A 100 -11.00 -3.58 16.23
C VAL A 100 -9.90 -4.63 16.28
N ASP A 101 -9.11 -4.67 15.21
CA ASP A 101 -7.87 -5.43 15.11
C ASP A 101 -6.71 -4.54 15.57
N PRO A 102 -6.12 -4.74 16.76
CA PRO A 102 -5.08 -3.87 17.31
C PRO A 102 -3.66 -4.21 16.82
N LYS A 103 -3.49 -4.89 15.68
CA LYS A 103 -2.17 -5.37 15.20
C LYS A 103 -1.17 -4.29 14.79
N PHE A 104 -1.60 -3.03 14.67
CA PHE A 104 -0.71 -1.93 14.27
C PHE A 104 -0.26 -1.11 15.47
N VAL A 105 0.71 -1.69 16.17
CA VAL A 105 1.38 -1.11 17.33
C VAL A 105 2.72 -0.55 16.88
N LEU A 106 2.91 0.76 17.06
CA LEU A 106 4.15 1.46 16.79
C LEU A 106 4.92 1.67 18.09
N PRO A 107 6.19 1.24 18.20
CA PRO A 107 7.03 1.59 19.35
C PRO A 107 7.15 3.11 19.54
N ALA A 108 7.56 3.54 20.73
CA ALA A 108 7.90 4.95 20.98
C ALA A 108 8.96 5.42 19.97
N GLY A 109 8.70 6.49 19.24
CA GLY A 109 9.59 6.96 18.18
C GLY A 109 9.77 5.99 16.99
N GLY A 110 8.99 4.90 16.91
CA GLY A 110 9.03 3.94 15.82
C GLY A 110 7.98 4.22 14.73
N GLY A 111 8.14 3.57 13.58
CA GLY A 111 7.25 3.74 12.42
C GLY A 111 6.72 2.43 11.85
N GLY A 112 5.84 2.57 10.86
CA GLY A 112 5.29 1.45 10.09
C GLY A 112 4.46 1.91 8.91
N ASP A 113 4.43 1.07 7.88
CA ASP A 113 3.75 1.37 6.63
C ASP A 113 2.37 0.71 6.59
N MET A 114 1.38 1.51 6.16
CA MET A 114 0.09 1.02 5.71
C MET A 114 0.01 1.07 4.19
N HIS A 115 -0.64 0.08 3.61
CA HIS A 115 -0.87 -0.01 2.18
C HIS A 115 -2.35 -0.10 1.90
N ILE A 116 -2.81 0.73 0.97
CA ILE A 116 -4.21 0.96 0.67
C ILE A 116 -4.38 0.81 -0.83
N GLU A 117 -5.27 -0.09 -1.24
CA GLU A 117 -5.76 -0.20 -2.60
C GLU A 117 -7.24 0.16 -2.63
N MET A 118 -7.60 1.20 -3.38
CA MET A 118 -8.98 1.64 -3.59
C MET A 118 -9.40 1.39 -5.03
N ARG A 119 -10.70 1.26 -5.26
CA ARG A 119 -11.25 0.97 -6.58
C ARG A 119 -12.40 1.89 -6.99
N ALA A 120 -12.51 2.12 -8.28
CA ALA A 120 -13.67 2.71 -8.93
C ALA A 120 -14.07 1.86 -10.14
N ARG A 121 -15.35 1.88 -10.51
CA ARG A 121 -15.81 1.37 -11.82
C ARG A 121 -16.04 2.56 -12.73
N LEU A 122 -15.20 2.70 -13.76
CA LEU A 122 -15.29 3.76 -14.74
C LEU A 122 -15.64 3.18 -16.12
N ALA A 123 -16.38 3.94 -16.92
CA ALA A 123 -16.71 3.56 -18.30
C ALA A 123 -15.49 3.53 -19.23
N SER A 124 -14.41 4.22 -18.86
CA SER A 124 -13.19 4.34 -19.65
C SER A 124 -12.19 3.23 -19.32
N ASN A 125 -11.47 2.71 -20.32
CA ASN A 125 -10.39 1.72 -20.17
C ASN A 125 -9.12 2.23 -19.45
N VAL A 126 -9.06 3.52 -19.13
CA VAL A 126 -7.91 4.17 -18.48
C VAL A 126 -8.35 4.92 -17.23
N VAL A 127 -7.38 5.19 -16.36
CA VAL A 127 -7.53 6.18 -15.28
C VAL A 127 -7.43 7.56 -15.92
N ARG A 128 -8.46 8.41 -15.73
CA ARG A 128 -8.54 9.71 -16.42
C ARG A 128 -7.97 10.85 -15.59
N GLY A 129 -8.17 10.80 -14.27
CA GLY A 129 -7.58 11.78 -13.37
C GLY A 129 -6.06 11.75 -13.41
N VAL A 130 -5.47 12.93 -13.29
CA VAL A 130 -4.02 13.15 -13.26
C VAL A 130 -3.55 13.60 -11.88
N THR A 131 -4.46 14.14 -11.05
CA THR A 131 -4.18 14.49 -9.65
C THR A 131 -5.27 13.93 -8.73
N PHE A 132 -4.85 13.49 -7.55
CA PHE A 132 -5.72 12.80 -6.61
C PHE A 132 -5.59 13.37 -5.20
N ASP A 133 -6.73 13.45 -4.52
CA ASP A 133 -6.80 13.78 -3.10
C ASP A 133 -7.23 12.52 -2.34
N LEU A 134 -6.43 12.11 -1.34
CA LEU A 134 -6.64 10.92 -0.52
C LEU A 134 -7.05 11.34 0.88
N SER A 135 -8.15 10.79 1.39
CA SER A 135 -8.62 11.00 2.76
C SER A 135 -8.82 9.65 3.48
N LEU A 136 -8.44 9.61 4.75
CA LEU A 136 -8.68 8.48 5.65
C LEU A 136 -8.85 8.95 7.10
N VAL A 137 -9.40 8.08 7.93
CA VAL A 137 -9.54 8.32 9.38
C VAL A 137 -8.72 7.29 10.15
N LEU A 138 -7.86 7.78 11.04
CA LEU A 138 -7.13 6.98 12.01
C LEU A 138 -7.68 7.22 13.41
N ARG A 139 -7.72 6.17 14.23
CA ARG A 139 -8.12 6.24 15.64
C ARG A 139 -7.08 5.55 16.50
N ASP A 140 -6.80 6.15 17.66
CA ASP A 140 -6.04 5.46 18.70
C ASP A 140 -6.84 4.28 19.23
N VAL A 141 -6.14 3.20 19.57
CA VAL A 141 -6.73 2.02 20.21
C VAL A 141 -6.05 1.82 21.55
N SER A 142 -6.82 1.79 22.63
CA SER A 142 -6.30 1.57 23.98
C SER A 142 -7.01 0.39 24.65
N PRO A 143 -6.29 -0.47 25.39
CA PRO A 143 -6.92 -1.53 26.16
C PRO A 143 -7.77 -0.96 27.31
N LEU A 144 -8.82 -1.68 27.65
CA LEU A 144 -9.66 -1.49 28.83
C LEU A 144 -9.58 -2.75 29.72
N ALA A 145 -10.11 -2.64 30.93
CA ALA A 145 -10.29 -3.79 31.81
C ALA A 145 -11.10 -4.91 31.12
N GLY A 146 -10.78 -6.17 31.44
CA GLY A 146 -11.48 -7.33 30.87
C GLY A 146 -11.14 -7.62 29.41
N GLY A 147 -10.03 -7.09 28.87
CA GLY A 147 -9.57 -7.36 27.51
C GLY A 147 -10.36 -6.61 26.43
N GLN A 148 -11.25 -5.69 26.82
CA GLN A 148 -11.96 -4.82 25.89
C GLN A 148 -11.02 -3.78 25.28
N LEU A 149 -11.37 -3.27 24.11
CA LEU A 149 -10.62 -2.22 23.41
C LEU A 149 -11.48 -0.96 23.30
N LYS A 150 -10.86 0.20 23.52
CA LYS A 150 -11.48 1.52 23.38
C LYS A 150 -10.90 2.22 22.16
N LEU A 151 -11.78 2.77 21.34
CA LEU A 151 -11.41 3.65 20.24
C LEU A 151 -11.35 5.10 20.73
N GLY A 152 -10.23 5.78 20.44
CA GLY A 152 -10.03 7.20 20.68
C GLY A 152 -10.81 8.09 19.71
N ALA A 153 -10.51 9.38 19.69
CA ALA A 153 -11.11 10.34 18.76
C ALA A 153 -10.75 10.01 17.30
N GLU A 154 -11.63 10.37 16.37
CA GLU A 154 -11.35 10.29 14.94
C GLU A 154 -10.36 11.38 14.52
N ARG A 155 -9.29 10.97 13.85
CA ARG A 155 -8.29 11.88 13.29
C ARG A 155 -8.31 11.74 11.78
N MET A 156 -8.81 12.78 11.12
CA MET A 156 -8.80 12.87 9.66
C MET A 156 -7.37 13.10 9.19
N VAL A 157 -6.95 12.33 8.18
CA VAL A 157 -5.68 12.48 7.47
C VAL A 157 -6.00 12.73 6.00
N GLN A 158 -5.51 13.86 5.47
CA GLN A 158 -5.77 14.26 4.09
C GLN A 158 -4.47 14.58 3.37
N PHE A 159 -4.31 13.95 2.21
CA PHE A 159 -3.26 14.23 1.26
C PHE A 159 -3.90 14.81 0.00
N ALA A 160 -3.22 15.75 -0.64
CA ALA A 160 -3.77 16.46 -1.79
C ALA A 160 -2.74 16.54 -2.92
N GLY A 161 -3.22 16.51 -4.17
CA GLY A 161 -2.37 16.67 -5.35
C GLY A 161 -1.41 15.50 -5.60
N LEU A 162 -1.77 14.29 -5.16
CA LEU A 162 -1.01 13.06 -5.45
C LEU A 162 -1.06 12.72 -6.94
N ARG A 163 -0.01 12.10 -7.47
CA ARG A 163 0.12 11.75 -8.89
C ARG A 163 0.61 10.32 -9.05
N ASN A 164 0.28 9.69 -10.18
CA ASN A 164 0.80 8.38 -10.54
C ASN A 164 2.33 8.36 -10.54
N GLY A 165 2.94 7.32 -9.95
CA GLY A 165 4.40 7.18 -9.82
C GLY A 165 5.02 8.10 -8.75
N PHE A 166 4.22 8.72 -7.89
CA PHE A 166 4.74 9.50 -6.77
C PHE A 166 5.51 8.56 -5.80
N GLY A 167 6.65 9.04 -5.28
CA GLY A 167 7.50 8.25 -4.39
C GLY A 167 8.51 7.33 -5.10
N GLY A 168 8.61 7.40 -6.43
CA GLY A 168 9.59 6.69 -7.25
C GLY A 168 11.03 7.21 -7.13
N GLY A 169 11.56 7.32 -5.90
CA GLY A 169 12.97 7.63 -5.64
C GLY A 169 13.93 6.68 -6.38
N ASP A 170 15.17 7.14 -6.59
CA ASP A 170 16.15 6.72 -7.60
C ASP A 170 16.14 5.24 -8.07
N PRO A 171 16.42 4.97 -9.37
CA PRO A 171 16.39 3.64 -9.98
C PRO A 171 17.32 2.57 -9.38
N ILE A 172 18.18 2.93 -8.41
CA ILE A 172 19.11 2.01 -7.75
C ILE A 172 19.17 2.27 -6.22
N GLY A 173 18.41 3.25 -5.70
CA GLY A 173 18.58 3.81 -4.36
C GLY A 173 18.19 2.88 -3.22
N ASP A 174 16.91 2.53 -3.06
CA ASP A 174 16.47 1.76 -1.89
C ASP A 174 15.69 0.51 -2.27
N ARG A 175 16.43 -0.51 -2.73
CA ARG A 175 15.96 -1.90 -2.76
C ARG A 175 15.73 -2.48 -1.37
N VAL A 176 15.89 -1.70 -0.30
CA VAL A 176 15.81 -2.11 1.09
C VAL A 176 14.64 -1.39 1.76
N VAL A 177 13.77 -2.15 2.41
CA VAL A 177 12.73 -1.65 3.30
C VAL A 177 13.11 -2.01 4.73
N ASP A 178 13.16 -1.01 5.61
CA ASP A 178 13.24 -1.24 7.06
C ASP A 178 11.82 -1.38 7.62
N ALA A 179 11.46 -2.58 8.07
CA ALA A 179 10.16 -2.88 8.65
C ALA A 179 10.13 -2.71 10.17
N GLY A 180 11.27 -2.34 10.79
CA GLY A 180 11.50 -2.27 12.23
C GLY A 180 12.27 -3.50 12.75
N PRO A 181 11.60 -4.65 12.99
CA PRO A 181 12.28 -5.83 13.52
C PRO A 181 13.10 -6.58 12.46
N PHE A 182 12.92 -6.29 11.17
CA PHE A 182 13.70 -6.85 10.09
C PHE A 182 13.85 -5.84 8.94
N THR A 183 14.87 -6.06 8.11
CA THR A 183 14.99 -5.40 6.80
C THR A 183 14.66 -6.39 5.69
N ALA A 184 14.01 -5.93 4.63
CA ALA A 184 13.78 -6.70 3.42
C ALA A 184 14.50 -6.05 2.25
N GLN A 185 15.35 -6.79 1.54
CA GLN A 185 16.10 -6.28 0.40
C GLN A 185 15.81 -7.08 -0.87
N ILE A 186 15.43 -6.42 -1.98
CA ILE A 186 15.42 -7.08 -3.29
C ILE A 186 16.87 -7.29 -3.72
N THR A 187 17.34 -8.54 -3.75
CA THR A 187 18.70 -8.91 -4.18
C THR A 187 18.77 -9.32 -5.64
N ARG A 188 17.63 -9.72 -6.22
CA ARG A 188 17.51 -10.11 -7.63
C ARG A 188 16.14 -9.78 -8.17
N SER A 189 16.09 -9.28 -9.39
CA SER A 189 14.87 -9.08 -10.19
C SER A 189 15.15 -9.55 -11.62
N VAL A 190 14.40 -10.53 -12.11
CA VAL A 190 14.59 -11.09 -13.45
C VAL A 190 13.24 -11.12 -14.17
N THR A 191 13.18 -10.54 -15.36
CA THR A 191 12.01 -10.70 -16.21
C THR A 191 12.08 -12.02 -16.96
N GLY A 192 10.93 -12.63 -17.17
CA GLY A 192 10.82 -13.91 -17.84
C GLY A 192 9.49 -14.06 -18.58
N ALA A 193 9.28 -15.25 -19.14
CA ALA A 193 8.04 -15.63 -19.77
C ALA A 193 7.66 -17.06 -19.37
N ALA A 194 6.38 -17.26 -19.05
CA ALA A 194 5.80 -18.55 -18.75
C ALA A 194 4.54 -18.75 -19.63
N GLY A 195 4.72 -19.40 -20.77
CA GLY A 195 3.66 -19.53 -21.77
C GLY A 195 3.15 -18.16 -22.26
N ARG A 196 1.87 -17.86 -22.01
CA ARG A 196 1.24 -16.58 -22.38
C ARG A 196 1.45 -15.44 -21.39
N TRP A 197 2.30 -15.64 -20.38
CA TRP A 197 2.51 -14.70 -19.29
C TRP A 197 3.91 -14.12 -19.33
N LYS A 198 4.02 -12.82 -19.08
CA LYS A 198 5.30 -12.19 -18.69
C LYS A 198 5.43 -12.28 -17.19
N THR A 199 6.59 -12.70 -16.70
CA THR A 199 6.88 -12.85 -15.28
C THR A 199 7.95 -11.87 -14.83
N LEU A 200 7.91 -11.51 -13.56
CA LEU A 200 9.00 -10.86 -12.85
C LEU A 200 9.28 -11.71 -11.60
N ASP A 201 10.43 -12.36 -11.60
CA ASP A 201 10.93 -13.14 -10.49
C ASP A 201 11.81 -12.26 -9.59
N LEU A 202 11.44 -12.17 -8.32
CA LEU A 202 12.05 -11.35 -7.29
C LEU A 202 12.64 -12.24 -6.21
N THR A 203 13.87 -11.96 -5.79
CA THR A 203 14.44 -12.54 -4.57
C THR A 203 14.57 -11.46 -3.52
N LEU A 204 13.97 -11.69 -2.36
CA LEU A 204 14.03 -10.81 -1.20
C LEU A 204 14.91 -11.46 -0.13
N ARG A 205 15.97 -10.77 0.30
CA ARG A 205 16.74 -11.10 1.50
C ARG A 205 16.04 -10.48 2.70
N LEU A 206 15.54 -11.30 3.60
CA LEU A 206 14.98 -10.88 4.88
C LEU A 206 16.05 -11.05 5.95
N LYS A 207 16.38 -9.98 6.67
CA LYS A 207 17.35 -9.98 7.78
C LYS A 207 16.69 -9.55 9.07
N ASN A 208 16.78 -10.37 10.10
CA ASN A 208 16.33 -10.01 11.44
C ASN A 208 17.29 -8.97 12.05
N THR A 209 16.77 -7.78 12.35
CA THR A 209 17.50 -6.68 12.98
C THR A 209 17.17 -6.53 14.46
N SER A 210 16.27 -7.35 14.98
CA SER A 210 15.93 -7.40 16.40
C SER A 210 16.85 -8.32 17.21
N ASP A 211 16.70 -8.26 18.53
CA ASP A 211 17.37 -9.11 19.51
C ASP A 211 16.62 -10.42 19.80
N LYS A 212 15.49 -10.66 19.13
CA LYS A 212 14.62 -11.84 19.35
C LYS A 212 14.45 -12.65 18.07
N PRO A 213 14.19 -13.96 18.16
CA PRO A 213 13.78 -14.74 17.00
C PRO A 213 12.52 -14.15 16.35
N LEU A 214 12.48 -14.16 15.02
CA LEU A 214 11.33 -13.74 14.24
C LEU A 214 10.77 -14.91 13.44
N ILE A 215 9.46 -15.04 13.45
CA ILE A 215 8.73 -15.96 12.57
C ILE A 215 7.97 -15.10 11.58
N LEU A 216 8.20 -15.29 10.27
CA LEU A 216 7.55 -14.52 9.22
C LEU A 216 6.77 -15.45 8.28
N ALA A 217 5.63 -14.97 7.80
CA ALA A 217 4.86 -15.64 6.75
C ALA A 217 4.39 -14.62 5.71
N TYR A 218 4.24 -15.07 4.47
CA TYR A 218 3.68 -14.27 3.39
C TYR A 218 2.17 -14.12 3.54
N GLU A 219 1.64 -12.90 3.50
CA GLU A 219 0.19 -12.67 3.46
C GLU A 219 -0.34 -13.07 2.08
N SER A 220 -1.20 -14.08 2.02
CA SER A 220 -1.77 -14.58 0.77
C SER A 220 -2.34 -13.46 -0.10
N THR A 221 -2.10 -13.53 -1.41
CA THR A 221 -2.60 -12.61 -2.45
C THR A 221 -2.09 -11.17 -2.34
N SER A 222 -1.09 -10.90 -1.49
CA SER A 222 -0.55 -9.55 -1.30
C SER A 222 0.59 -9.18 -2.25
N SER A 223 1.19 -10.16 -2.94
CA SER A 223 2.29 -9.93 -3.90
C SER A 223 1.76 -9.42 -5.24
N TYR A 224 2.11 -8.19 -5.61
CA TYR A 224 1.81 -7.63 -6.92
C TYR A 224 2.71 -6.43 -7.22
N GLY A 225 2.71 -5.95 -8.46
CA GLY A 225 3.35 -4.68 -8.80
C GLY A 225 2.63 -3.91 -9.88
N ILE A 226 2.96 -2.63 -9.98
CA ILE A 226 2.40 -1.70 -10.97
C ILE A 226 3.59 -1.07 -11.70
N ASP A 227 3.64 -1.19 -13.02
CA ASP A 227 4.70 -0.57 -13.83
C ASP A 227 4.46 0.93 -14.06
N ASP A 228 5.48 1.62 -14.58
CA ASP A 228 5.44 3.05 -14.89
C ASP A 228 4.39 3.44 -15.97
N GLN A 229 3.72 2.47 -16.59
CA GLN A 229 2.59 2.65 -17.51
C GLN A 229 1.23 2.34 -16.84
N GLY A 230 1.22 2.05 -15.54
CA GLY A 230 0.02 1.68 -14.79
C GLY A 230 -0.46 0.25 -15.04
N ILE A 231 0.39 -0.62 -15.59
CA ILE A 231 0.04 -2.01 -15.87
C ILE A 231 0.39 -2.88 -14.67
N ARG A 232 -0.59 -3.68 -14.25
CA ARG A 232 -0.49 -4.53 -13.07
C ARG A 232 0.11 -5.90 -13.38
N PHE A 233 1.06 -6.33 -12.55
CA PHE A 233 1.54 -7.70 -12.42
C PHE A 233 0.99 -8.27 -11.11
N GLY A 234 0.22 -9.36 -11.17
CA GLY A 234 -0.39 -9.99 -9.99
C GLY A 234 0.31 -11.27 -9.55
N TYR A 235 -0.02 -11.75 -8.35
CA TYR A 235 0.41 -13.05 -7.82
C TYR A 235 -0.04 -14.27 -8.67
N GLY A 236 -0.93 -14.07 -9.63
CA GLY A 236 -1.46 -15.14 -10.46
C GLY A 236 -2.70 -14.73 -11.23
N VAL A 237 -3.47 -15.73 -11.65
CA VAL A 237 -4.73 -15.53 -12.36
C VAL A 237 -5.86 -15.32 -11.34
N ALA A 238 -6.80 -14.42 -11.63
CA ALA A 238 -7.97 -14.25 -10.78
C ALA A 238 -8.72 -15.59 -10.60
N GLY A 239 -8.97 -15.97 -9.36
CA GLY A 239 -9.65 -17.24 -9.02
C GLY A 239 -8.75 -18.46 -8.89
N THR A 240 -7.42 -18.33 -9.06
CA THR A 240 -6.47 -19.43 -8.80
C THR A 240 -5.82 -19.32 -7.43
N HIS A 241 -5.29 -20.45 -6.94
CA HIS A 241 -4.46 -20.47 -5.74
C HIS A 241 -3.18 -19.64 -5.94
N ASP A 242 -2.74 -18.97 -4.87
CA ASP A 242 -1.53 -18.18 -4.89
C ASP A 242 -0.30 -19.09 -4.86
N THR A 243 0.46 -19.08 -5.96
CA THR A 243 1.72 -19.82 -6.11
C THR A 243 2.89 -18.88 -6.38
N SER A 244 2.69 -17.59 -6.11
CA SER A 244 3.66 -16.53 -6.40
C SER A 244 4.86 -16.50 -5.46
N PHE A 245 5.07 -17.49 -4.60
CA PHE A 245 6.08 -17.41 -3.55
C PHE A 245 6.77 -18.76 -3.31
N SER A 246 8.01 -18.71 -2.82
CA SER A 246 8.73 -19.89 -2.31
C SER A 246 9.76 -19.49 -1.25
N GLY A 247 10.11 -20.44 -0.37
CA GLY A 247 11.08 -20.23 0.69
C GLY A 247 10.55 -19.51 1.93
N ILE A 248 9.24 -19.28 2.04
CA ILE A 248 8.56 -18.70 3.21
C ILE A 248 7.20 -19.40 3.41
N GLY A 249 6.73 -19.47 4.65
CA GLY A 249 5.38 -19.98 4.97
C GLY A 249 4.27 -19.04 4.48
N LEU A 250 3.06 -19.58 4.28
CA LEU A 250 1.88 -18.82 3.87
C LEU A 250 1.01 -18.49 5.10
N ALA A 251 0.59 -17.24 5.21
CA ALA A 251 -0.46 -16.79 6.10
C ALA A 251 -1.74 -16.49 5.31
N THR A 252 -2.83 -17.08 5.79
CA THR A 252 -4.20 -16.84 5.34
C THR A 252 -5.02 -16.36 6.53
N GLY A 253 -6.23 -15.85 6.30
CA GLY A 253 -7.08 -15.35 7.40
C GLY A 253 -7.44 -16.37 8.49
N ARG A 254 -7.14 -17.67 8.33
CA ARG A 254 -7.43 -18.72 9.32
C ARG A 254 -6.24 -19.58 9.71
N ASN A 255 -5.26 -19.74 8.83
CA ASN A 255 -4.11 -20.61 9.02
C ASN A 255 -2.84 -19.86 8.65
N ALA A 256 -1.77 -20.11 9.38
CA ALA A 256 -0.45 -19.62 9.04
C ALA A 256 0.58 -20.74 9.18
N ASP A 257 1.62 -20.69 8.37
CA ASP A 257 2.73 -21.64 8.40
C ASP A 257 3.96 -20.96 9.03
N PRO A 258 4.41 -21.38 10.22
CA PRO A 258 5.46 -20.72 10.98
C PRO A 258 6.87 -21.26 10.64
N GLN A 259 7.04 -22.02 9.56
CA GLN A 259 8.32 -22.68 9.26
C GLN A 259 9.48 -21.70 8.97
N PHE A 260 9.19 -20.48 8.53
CA PHE A 260 10.22 -19.49 8.23
C PHE A 260 10.58 -18.70 9.48
N THR A 261 11.68 -19.10 10.09
CA THR A 261 12.24 -18.49 11.30
C THR A 261 13.57 -17.81 11.00
N LEU A 262 13.84 -16.70 11.67
CA LEU A 262 15.11 -15.99 11.64
C LEU A 262 15.60 -15.77 13.07
N ALA A 263 16.76 -16.33 13.42
CA ALA A 263 17.50 -15.96 14.62
C ALA A 263 17.92 -14.47 14.59
N PRO A 264 18.24 -13.86 15.74
CA PRO A 264 18.78 -12.50 15.78
C PRO A 264 19.98 -12.34 14.83
N GLY A 265 19.94 -11.35 13.95
CA GLY A 265 20.97 -11.10 12.93
C GLY A 265 20.96 -12.05 11.72
N GLU A 266 20.18 -13.14 11.75
CA GLU A 266 20.10 -14.10 10.64
C GLU A 266 19.47 -13.46 9.40
N SER A 267 19.90 -13.92 8.22
CA SER A 267 19.31 -13.51 6.95
C SER A 267 18.99 -14.71 6.05
N LYS A 268 17.78 -14.77 5.48
CA LYS A 268 17.37 -15.79 4.50
C LYS A 268 16.75 -15.15 3.26
N ASP A 269 16.86 -15.83 2.13
CA ASP A 269 16.19 -15.43 0.90
C ASP A 269 14.82 -16.07 0.77
N VAL A 270 13.87 -15.30 0.27
CA VAL A 270 12.55 -15.76 -0.18
C VAL A 270 12.37 -15.31 -1.63
N ARG A 271 11.53 -16.01 -2.39
CA ARG A 271 11.26 -15.65 -3.79
C ARG A 271 9.80 -15.31 -3.98
N PHE A 272 9.56 -14.35 -4.86
CA PHE A 272 8.24 -14.00 -5.34
C PHE A 272 8.19 -13.92 -6.86
N THR A 273 7.09 -14.33 -7.48
CA THR A 273 6.85 -14.24 -8.91
C THR A 273 5.55 -13.51 -9.16
N VAL A 274 5.62 -12.34 -9.79
CA VAL A 274 4.42 -11.63 -10.25
C VAL A 274 4.32 -11.72 -11.77
N MET A 275 3.10 -11.76 -12.29
CA MET A 275 2.85 -12.02 -13.70
C MET A 275 1.74 -11.18 -14.28
N ARG A 276 1.81 -10.96 -15.59
CA ARG A 276 0.74 -10.33 -16.38
C ARG A 276 0.54 -11.11 -17.68
N PRO A 277 -0.67 -11.08 -18.27
CA PRO A 277 -0.87 -11.70 -19.56
C PRO A 277 -0.10 -10.93 -20.63
N ASN A 278 0.32 -11.64 -21.68
CA ASN A 278 0.78 -11.01 -22.90
C ASN A 278 -0.36 -10.18 -23.48
N SER A 279 -0.18 -8.86 -23.54
CA SER A 279 -1.12 -7.92 -24.16
C SER A 279 -0.39 -7.04 -25.16
N ARG A 280 -1.15 -6.30 -25.97
CA ARG A 280 -0.62 -5.30 -26.92
C ARG A 280 -0.07 -4.07 -26.21
N GLU A 281 -0.38 -3.88 -24.92
CA GLU A 281 0.10 -2.76 -24.12
C GLU A 281 1.59 -2.91 -23.88
N VAL A 282 2.33 -1.85 -24.19
CA VAL A 282 3.77 -1.78 -23.94
C VAL A 282 3.99 -1.77 -22.43
N ALA A 283 4.77 -2.73 -21.94
CA ALA A 283 5.15 -2.76 -20.53
C ALA A 283 6.08 -1.60 -20.22
N GLY A 284 5.97 -1.07 -19.00
CA GLY A 284 6.88 -0.09 -18.48
C GLY A 284 8.31 -0.60 -18.33
N THR A 285 9.18 0.29 -17.86
CA THR A 285 10.61 0.00 -17.63
C THR A 285 10.94 -0.21 -16.16
N LYS A 286 10.10 0.33 -15.28
CA LYS A 286 10.19 0.21 -13.83
C LYS A 286 8.84 -0.20 -13.25
N LEU A 287 8.89 -0.81 -12.07
CA LEU A 287 7.72 -1.28 -11.34
C LEU A 287 7.83 -0.93 -9.85
N THR A 288 6.74 -0.47 -9.26
CA THR A 288 6.57 -0.48 -7.81
C THR A 288 6.06 -1.85 -7.39
N TYR A 289 6.85 -2.57 -6.57
CA TYR A 289 6.49 -3.89 -6.05
C TYR A 289 5.93 -3.78 -4.64
N TYR A 290 4.82 -4.49 -4.41
CA TYR A 290 4.09 -4.53 -3.16
C TYR A 290 4.00 -5.98 -2.66
N VAL A 291 4.28 -6.18 -1.38
CA VAL A 291 4.11 -7.46 -0.70
C VAL A 291 3.82 -7.23 0.77
N ALA A 292 2.97 -8.05 1.39
CA ALA A 292 2.76 -8.02 2.83
C ALA A 292 3.28 -9.30 3.49
N LEU A 293 3.93 -9.13 4.64
CA LEU A 293 4.38 -10.21 5.50
C LEU A 293 3.68 -10.10 6.86
N GLN A 294 3.49 -11.23 7.51
CA GLN A 294 3.01 -11.31 8.88
C GLN A 294 4.14 -11.78 9.80
N GLN A 295 4.33 -11.10 10.93
CA GLN A 295 5.05 -11.69 12.06
C GLN A 295 4.11 -12.58 12.84
N LEU A 296 4.56 -13.79 13.10
CA LEU A 296 3.82 -14.81 13.80
C LEU A 296 4.41 -15.05 15.19
N GLU A 297 3.57 -15.61 16.06
CA GLU A 297 3.93 -16.16 17.35
C GLU A 297 3.25 -17.51 17.49
N VAL A 298 4.00 -18.51 17.98
CA VAL A 298 3.48 -19.82 18.33
C VAL A 298 3.19 -19.81 19.83
N LEU A 299 1.92 -19.94 20.17
CA LEU A 299 1.40 -20.01 21.54
C LEU A 299 1.47 -21.46 22.05
N PRO A 300 1.24 -21.70 23.37
CA PRO A 300 1.04 -23.05 23.87
C PRO A 300 -0.03 -23.79 23.07
N SER A 301 0.14 -25.11 22.92
CA SER A 301 -0.71 -25.97 22.07
C SER A 301 -0.55 -25.75 20.56
N ASP A 302 0.60 -25.24 20.11
CA ASP A 302 0.93 -25.00 18.69
C ASP A 302 -0.05 -24.06 17.97
N GLN A 303 -0.80 -23.24 18.73
CA GLN A 303 -1.70 -22.25 18.16
C GLN A 303 -0.88 -21.08 17.60
N ILE A 304 -1.15 -20.68 16.36
CA ILE A 304 -0.43 -19.59 15.71
C ILE A 304 -1.25 -18.31 15.75
N ARG A 305 -0.58 -17.21 16.09
CA ARG A 305 -1.17 -15.86 16.12
C ARG A 305 -0.34 -14.89 15.29
N THR A 306 -1.01 -14.04 14.53
CA THR A 306 -0.40 -12.86 13.92
C THR A 306 -0.16 -11.78 14.97
N VAL A 307 1.10 -11.37 15.13
CA VAL A 307 1.49 -10.27 16.04
C VAL A 307 1.38 -8.94 15.32
N ARG A 308 1.91 -8.88 14.09
CA ARG A 308 1.95 -7.67 13.27
C ARG A 308 1.88 -8.05 11.80
N GLN A 309 1.24 -7.20 11.00
CA GLN A 309 1.32 -7.25 9.54
C GLN A 309 2.19 -6.10 9.07
N PHE A 310 3.13 -6.38 8.16
CA PHE A 310 4.02 -5.41 7.54
C PHE A 310 3.65 -5.30 6.07
N SER A 311 3.43 -4.09 5.59
CA SER A 311 3.36 -3.86 4.15
C SER A 311 4.71 -3.35 3.66
N LEU A 312 5.30 -4.03 2.69
CA LEU A 312 6.58 -3.68 2.09
C LEU A 312 6.33 -3.11 0.71
N THR A 313 6.95 -1.97 0.42
CA THR A 313 6.85 -1.28 -0.87
C THR A 313 8.24 -1.02 -1.41
N PHE A 314 8.49 -1.49 -2.63
CA PHE A 314 9.76 -1.32 -3.32
C PHE A 314 9.51 -0.51 -4.59
N PRO A 315 9.67 0.81 -4.57
CA PRO A 315 9.55 1.63 -5.77
C PRO A 315 10.71 1.37 -6.74
N GLY A 316 10.46 1.59 -8.03
CA GLY A 316 11.53 1.68 -9.03
C GLY A 316 12.25 0.35 -9.35
N VAL A 317 11.67 -0.81 -9.08
CA VAL A 317 12.22 -2.11 -9.45
C VAL A 317 12.35 -2.19 -10.97
N ALA A 318 13.57 -2.29 -11.47
CA ALA A 318 13.82 -2.33 -12.90
C ALA A 318 13.24 -3.61 -13.55
N LEU A 319 12.53 -3.43 -14.66
CA LEU A 319 12.10 -4.50 -15.55
C LEU A 319 13.18 -4.73 -16.60
N THR A 320 14.33 -5.25 -16.18
CA THR A 320 15.45 -5.56 -17.08
C THR A 320 15.11 -6.78 -17.93
N LYS A 321 15.29 -6.65 -19.25
CA LYS A 321 15.25 -7.76 -20.21
C LYS A 321 16.43 -8.69 -20.05
#